data_AF-A0A7X9F2A0-F1
#
_entry.id   AF-A0A7X9F2A0-F1
#
_cell.length_a   1.000
_cell.length_b   1.000
_cell.length_c   1.000
_cell.angle_alpha   90.00
_cell.angle_beta   90.00
_cell.angle_gamma   90.00
#
_symmetry.space_group_name_H-M   'P 1'
#
loop_
_entity.id
_entity.type
_entity.pdbx_description
1 polymer ?
#
loop_
_entity_poly.entity_id
_entity_poly.type
_entity_poly.pdbx_seq_one_letter_code
_entity_poly.pdbx_strand_id
1 'polypeptide(L)'
;PRDSFLIETKVKPEGVGQNGLPTSKTTTDDFLAKFNTSLLRLKQDYVDIILVHDVSNPELLNHKPLIAALSRLKREKKARFIGFSTHSNMAGVIKAASESEMWDVILTSYNFRLPNIGEMNEAIEKAASSGIGIIAMKTLAGGAFLDKEKTRPVNTTAAIKWALSNPNVHTTIPGMTTFDQLTSNLAVLKDPLLSENEKKDLISMAADPGMYCVGCNHCLDTCRLRLPVPDLMRAYMYAYGYSDGRMAYELLGSLGTGASPCVNCSSCTVKCTCNFNVKEKISDVSRLVNVPSEFIA
;
A
#
# COMPACT_ATOMS: atom_id res chain seq x y z
N PRO A 1 -10.23 -27.29 -3.35
CA PRO A 1 -11.47 -26.93 -4.09
C PRO A 1 -11.49 -25.42 -4.36
N ARG A 2 -12.04 -24.94 -5.50
CA ARG A 2 -12.04 -23.49 -5.79
C ARG A 2 -12.89 -22.67 -4.81
N ASP A 3 -13.95 -23.27 -4.29
CA ASP A 3 -14.90 -22.60 -3.38
C ASP A 3 -14.45 -22.54 -1.92
N SER A 4 -13.25 -23.07 -1.58
CA SER A 4 -12.73 -23.04 -0.21
C SER A 4 -11.89 -21.80 0.11
N PHE A 5 -11.75 -20.86 -0.83
CA PHE A 5 -10.98 -19.62 -0.67
C PHE A 5 -11.51 -18.51 -1.57
N LEU A 6 -11.22 -17.27 -1.20
CA LEU A 6 -11.50 -16.09 -2.00
C LEU A 6 -10.23 -15.60 -2.68
N ILE A 7 -10.33 -15.19 -3.94
CA ILE A 7 -9.23 -14.59 -4.71
C ILE A 7 -9.52 -13.12 -4.95
N GLU A 8 -8.60 -12.26 -4.50
CA GLU A 8 -8.54 -10.86 -4.90
C GLU A 8 -7.39 -10.66 -5.90
N THR A 9 -7.63 -9.88 -6.95
CA THR A 9 -6.54 -9.34 -7.78
C THR A 9 -6.78 -7.86 -8.12
N LYS A 10 -5.78 -7.23 -8.74
CA LYS A 10 -5.80 -5.80 -9.05
C LYS A 10 -5.33 -5.55 -10.48
N VAL A 11 -5.86 -4.51 -11.11
CA VAL A 11 -5.36 -3.98 -12.38
C VAL A 11 -4.97 -2.51 -12.19
N LYS A 12 -3.74 -2.17 -12.55
CA LYS A 12 -3.31 -0.77 -12.68
C LYS A 12 -3.77 -0.24 -14.03
N PRO A 13 -4.70 0.74 -14.09
CA PRO A 13 -5.19 1.25 -15.37
C PRO A 13 -4.06 1.92 -16.17
N GLU A 14 -4.08 1.76 -17.49
CA GLU A 14 -3.18 2.56 -18.35
C GLU A 14 -3.56 4.04 -18.30
N GLY A 15 -2.56 4.90 -18.47
CA GLY A 15 -2.81 6.31 -18.74
C GLY A 15 -3.39 7.11 -17.57
N VAL A 16 -3.20 6.67 -16.33
CA VAL A 16 -3.48 7.50 -15.15
C VAL A 16 -2.25 8.34 -14.85
N GLY A 17 -2.40 9.67 -14.87
CA GLY A 17 -1.32 10.62 -14.61
C GLY A 17 -0.84 10.60 -13.16
N GLN A 18 0.28 11.28 -12.88
CA GLN A 18 0.80 11.39 -11.50
C GLN A 18 -0.17 12.08 -10.53
N ASN A 19 -1.08 12.91 -11.05
CA ASN A 19 -2.17 13.54 -10.30
C ASN A 19 -3.39 12.63 -10.06
N GLY A 20 -3.31 11.35 -10.47
CA GLY A 20 -4.38 10.37 -10.36
C GLY A 20 -5.52 10.54 -11.38
N LEU A 21 -5.40 11.47 -12.34
CA LEU A 21 -6.44 11.69 -13.34
C LEU A 21 -6.30 10.73 -14.54
N PRO A 22 -7.42 10.24 -15.11
CA PRO A 22 -7.39 9.43 -16.31
C PRO A 22 -7.02 10.25 -17.54
N THR A 23 -6.47 9.59 -18.56
CA THR A 23 -6.25 10.16 -19.90
C THR A 23 -7.06 9.39 -20.93
N SER A 24 -6.93 9.77 -22.21
CA SER A 24 -7.53 9.02 -23.33
C SER A 24 -7.06 7.57 -23.42
N LYS A 25 -5.94 7.21 -22.78
CA LYS A 25 -5.43 5.83 -22.71
C LYS A 25 -6.09 5.00 -21.62
N THR A 26 -6.81 5.61 -20.67
CA THR A 26 -7.52 4.88 -19.61
C THR A 26 -8.83 4.33 -20.16
N THR A 27 -8.74 3.23 -20.89
CA THR A 27 -9.87 2.65 -21.66
C THR A 27 -10.40 1.37 -21.02
N THR A 28 -11.64 1.02 -21.39
CA THR A 28 -12.28 -0.24 -21.01
C THR A 28 -11.48 -1.44 -21.52
N ASP A 29 -11.04 -1.41 -22.77
CA ASP A 29 -10.39 -2.55 -23.43
C ASP A 29 -9.02 -2.86 -22.82
N ASP A 30 -8.21 -1.85 -22.51
CA ASP A 30 -6.93 -2.05 -21.82
C ASP A 30 -7.13 -2.70 -20.45
N PHE A 31 -8.08 -2.18 -19.67
CA PHE A 31 -8.37 -2.72 -18.33
C PHE A 31 -8.80 -4.19 -18.41
N LEU A 32 -9.69 -4.53 -19.35
CA LEU A 32 -10.15 -5.90 -19.56
C LEU A 32 -9.02 -6.82 -20.07
N ALA A 33 -8.16 -6.35 -20.96
CA ALA A 33 -7.01 -7.11 -21.45
C ALA A 33 -6.00 -7.43 -20.34
N LYS A 34 -5.68 -6.45 -19.49
CA LYS A 34 -4.84 -6.63 -18.30
C LYS A 34 -5.49 -7.58 -17.29
N PHE A 35 -6.80 -7.49 -17.07
CA PHE A 35 -7.52 -8.41 -16.21
C PHE A 35 -7.48 -9.86 -16.74
N ASN A 36 -7.70 -10.07 -18.04
CA ASN A 36 -7.57 -11.39 -18.66
C ASN A 36 -6.15 -11.96 -18.49
N THR A 37 -5.11 -11.12 -18.58
CA THR A 37 -3.73 -11.53 -18.29
C THR A 37 -3.55 -12.01 -16.84
N SER A 38 -4.23 -11.37 -15.88
CA SER A 38 -4.24 -11.84 -14.50
C SER A 38 -4.94 -13.19 -14.34
N LEU A 39 -6.10 -13.40 -14.99
CA LEU A 39 -6.80 -14.69 -14.99
C LEU A 39 -5.95 -15.82 -15.57
N LEU A 40 -5.25 -15.58 -16.68
CA LEU A 40 -4.33 -16.55 -17.29
C LEU A 40 -3.19 -16.94 -16.33
N ARG A 41 -2.58 -15.96 -15.65
CA ARG A 41 -1.51 -16.21 -14.67
C ARG A 41 -2.01 -16.97 -13.43
N LEU A 42 -3.19 -16.61 -12.95
CA LEU A 42 -3.84 -17.27 -11.81
C LEU A 42 -4.39 -18.67 -12.16
N LYS A 43 -4.54 -18.96 -13.46
CA LYS A 43 -5.23 -20.15 -13.99
C LYS A 43 -6.65 -20.25 -13.43
N GLN A 44 -7.39 -19.15 -13.52
CA GLN A 44 -8.75 -19.00 -13.00
C GLN A 44 -9.68 -18.44 -14.08
N ASP A 45 -10.95 -18.81 -14.01
CA ASP A 45 -11.99 -18.22 -14.88
C ASP A 45 -12.60 -16.95 -14.28
N TYR A 46 -12.53 -16.80 -12.95
CA TYR A 46 -13.04 -15.66 -12.20
C TYR A 46 -12.25 -15.41 -10.92
N VAL A 47 -12.34 -14.18 -10.42
CA VAL A 47 -11.88 -13.80 -9.06
C VAL A 47 -13.07 -13.41 -8.21
N ASP A 48 -12.91 -13.48 -6.89
CA ASP A 48 -13.96 -13.02 -5.97
C ASP A 48 -13.99 -11.48 -5.93
N ILE A 49 -12.83 -10.84 -5.90
CA ILE A 49 -12.69 -9.38 -5.84
C ILE A 49 -11.72 -8.88 -6.93
N ILE A 50 -12.12 -7.87 -7.70
CA ILE A 50 -11.23 -7.13 -8.60
C ILE A 50 -11.11 -5.67 -8.15
N LEU A 51 -9.88 -5.20 -7.99
CA LEU A 51 -9.57 -3.83 -7.61
C LEU A 51 -8.98 -3.01 -8.76
N VAL A 52 -9.43 -1.76 -8.89
CA VAL A 52 -8.66 -0.71 -9.57
C VAL A 52 -7.47 -0.34 -8.66
N HIS A 53 -6.25 -0.54 -9.15
CA HIS A 53 -5.06 -0.35 -8.33
C HIS A 53 -4.67 1.13 -8.25
N ASP A 54 -4.38 1.61 -7.04
CA ASP A 54 -3.67 2.87 -6.76
C ASP A 54 -4.47 4.12 -7.10
N VAL A 55 -5.75 4.15 -6.68
CA VAL A 55 -6.60 5.33 -6.81
C VAL A 55 -6.19 6.38 -5.78
N SER A 56 -5.74 7.53 -6.28
CA SER A 56 -5.33 8.71 -5.48
C SER A 56 -6.20 9.94 -5.71
N ASN A 57 -7.09 9.91 -6.72
CA ASN A 57 -7.96 11.02 -7.08
C ASN A 57 -9.43 10.55 -7.17
N PRO A 58 -10.36 11.19 -6.45
CA PRO A 58 -11.79 10.86 -6.49
C PRO A 58 -12.41 10.89 -7.90
N GLU A 59 -11.90 11.70 -8.82
CA GLU A 59 -12.43 11.77 -10.19
C GLU A 59 -12.33 10.43 -10.92
N LEU A 60 -11.28 9.64 -10.65
CA LEU A 60 -11.07 8.34 -11.27
C LEU A 60 -12.17 7.33 -10.89
N LEU A 61 -12.81 7.51 -9.73
CA LEU A 61 -13.93 6.66 -9.28
C LEU A 61 -15.15 6.79 -10.19
N ASN A 62 -15.30 7.93 -10.87
CA ASN A 62 -16.41 8.22 -11.78
C ASN A 62 -16.03 8.06 -13.26
N HIS A 63 -14.85 7.51 -13.55
CA HIS A 63 -14.36 7.38 -14.92
C HIS A 63 -15.14 6.31 -15.69
N LYS A 64 -15.98 6.75 -16.64
CA LYS A 64 -16.94 5.91 -17.36
C LYS A 64 -16.33 4.63 -17.98
N PRO A 65 -15.15 4.66 -18.64
CA PRO A 65 -14.53 3.46 -19.17
C PRO A 65 -14.17 2.39 -18.11
N LEU A 66 -13.71 2.80 -16.93
CA LEU A 66 -13.39 1.86 -15.85
C LEU A 66 -14.67 1.29 -15.23
N ILE A 67 -15.68 2.15 -15.01
CA ILE A 67 -17.01 1.70 -14.56
C ILE A 67 -17.56 0.65 -15.54
N ALA A 68 -17.54 0.94 -16.84
CA ALA A 68 -18.00 0.02 -17.87
C ALA A 68 -17.25 -1.33 -17.85
N ALA A 69 -15.93 -1.31 -17.64
CA ALA A 69 -15.12 -2.53 -17.51
C ALA A 69 -15.55 -3.35 -16.29
N LEU A 70 -15.62 -2.74 -15.11
CA LEU A 70 -15.96 -3.41 -13.86
C LEU A 70 -17.40 -3.95 -13.88
N SER A 71 -18.37 -3.16 -14.34
CA SER A 71 -19.76 -3.60 -14.48
C SER A 71 -19.88 -4.76 -15.47
N ARG A 72 -19.10 -4.76 -16.56
CA ARG A 72 -19.03 -5.89 -17.49
C ARG A 72 -18.50 -7.14 -16.81
N LEU A 73 -17.41 -7.05 -16.04
CA LEU A 73 -16.85 -8.19 -15.32
C LEU A 73 -17.82 -8.78 -14.29
N LYS A 74 -18.56 -7.94 -13.56
CA LYS A 74 -19.60 -8.38 -12.61
C LYS A 74 -20.76 -9.07 -13.33
N ARG A 75 -21.26 -8.49 -14.43
CA ARG A 75 -22.33 -9.09 -15.26
C ARG A 75 -21.92 -10.43 -15.89
N GLU A 76 -20.68 -10.54 -16.35
CA GLU A 76 -20.11 -11.78 -16.90
C GLU A 76 -19.69 -12.79 -15.82
N LYS A 77 -19.93 -12.48 -14.53
CA LYS A 77 -19.54 -13.30 -13.37
C LYS A 77 -18.04 -13.61 -13.29
N LYS A 78 -17.20 -12.79 -13.93
CA LYS A 78 -15.74 -12.87 -13.83
C LYS A 78 -15.19 -12.21 -12.55
N ALA A 79 -16.00 -11.38 -11.91
CA ALA A 79 -15.77 -10.87 -10.56
C ALA A 79 -17.09 -10.90 -9.78
N ARG A 80 -17.04 -11.24 -8.48
CA ARG A 80 -18.22 -11.15 -7.60
C ARG A 80 -18.38 -9.75 -7.01
N PHE A 81 -17.26 -9.16 -6.61
CA PHE A 81 -17.16 -7.83 -6.03
C PHE A 81 -16.14 -6.97 -6.78
N ILE A 82 -16.40 -5.67 -6.83
CA ILE A 82 -15.56 -4.67 -7.49
C ILE A 82 -15.16 -3.60 -6.50
N GLY A 83 -13.92 -3.12 -6.62
CA GLY A 83 -13.35 -2.22 -5.63
C GLY A 83 -12.16 -1.43 -6.17
N PHE A 84 -11.45 -0.79 -5.26
CA PHE A 84 -10.17 -0.17 -5.55
C PHE A 84 -9.21 -0.27 -4.37
N SER A 85 -7.92 -0.09 -4.66
CA SER A 85 -6.91 0.15 -3.63
C SER A 85 -6.46 1.61 -3.63
N THR A 86 -6.20 2.17 -2.45
CA THR A 86 -5.68 3.54 -2.32
C THR A 86 -4.49 3.60 -1.36
N HIS A 87 -3.49 4.39 -1.73
CA HIS A 87 -2.24 4.55 -0.97
C HIS A 87 -1.93 6.01 -0.60
N SER A 88 -2.67 6.97 -1.15
CA SER A 88 -2.51 8.41 -0.97
C SER A 88 -3.87 9.08 -1.11
N ASN A 89 -4.05 10.26 -0.50
CA ASN A 89 -5.35 10.93 -0.43
C ASN A 89 -6.48 9.99 0.04
N MET A 90 -6.15 9.07 0.95
CA MET A 90 -6.98 7.90 1.23
C MET A 90 -8.33 8.31 1.80
N ALA A 91 -8.37 9.22 2.79
CA ALA A 91 -9.62 9.69 3.37
C ALA A 91 -10.54 10.35 2.33
N GLY A 92 -9.99 11.19 1.46
CA GLY A 92 -10.74 11.86 0.39
C GLY A 92 -11.34 10.88 -0.61
N VAL A 93 -10.54 9.93 -1.10
CA VAL A 93 -11.00 8.90 -2.06
C VAL A 93 -12.03 7.97 -1.40
N ILE A 94 -11.83 7.56 -0.15
CA ILE A 94 -12.77 6.71 0.59
C ILE A 94 -14.10 7.43 0.80
N LYS A 95 -14.09 8.68 1.28
CA LYS A 95 -15.30 9.49 1.52
C LYS A 95 -16.11 9.69 0.24
N ALA A 96 -15.45 9.88 -0.91
CA ALA A 96 -16.09 10.01 -2.21
C ALA A 96 -16.68 8.68 -2.70
N ALA A 97 -16.00 7.56 -2.47
CA ALA A 97 -16.54 6.24 -2.82
C ALA A 97 -17.83 5.91 -2.05
N SER A 98 -17.95 6.36 -0.79
CA SER A 98 -19.16 6.15 0.04
C SER A 98 -20.42 6.86 -0.48
N GLU A 99 -20.27 7.79 -1.44
CA GLU A 99 -21.37 8.53 -2.07
C GLU A 99 -21.91 7.81 -3.33
N SER A 100 -21.37 6.63 -3.64
CA SER A 100 -21.73 5.81 -4.80
C SER A 100 -22.07 4.38 -4.39
N GLU A 101 -23.10 3.80 -5.01
CA GLU A 101 -23.45 2.38 -4.86
C GLU A 101 -22.59 1.45 -5.74
N MET A 102 -21.58 2.00 -6.43
CA MET A 102 -20.75 1.26 -7.38
C MET A 102 -19.74 0.32 -6.69
N TRP A 103 -19.26 0.68 -5.50
CA TRP A 103 -18.07 0.07 -4.90
C TRP A 103 -18.44 -0.92 -3.81
N ASP A 104 -17.97 -2.16 -3.92
CA ASP A 104 -18.22 -3.20 -2.92
C ASP A 104 -17.08 -3.25 -1.88
N VAL A 105 -15.83 -2.97 -2.30
CA VAL A 105 -14.62 -3.19 -1.48
C VAL A 105 -13.61 -2.06 -1.64
N ILE A 106 -12.99 -1.64 -0.53
CA ILE A 106 -11.83 -0.74 -0.52
C ILE A 106 -10.67 -1.41 0.19
N LEU A 107 -9.51 -1.43 -0.48
CA LEU A 107 -8.23 -1.78 0.12
C LEU A 107 -7.44 -0.50 0.45
N THR A 108 -7.22 -0.21 1.73
CA THR A 108 -6.53 1.03 2.15
C THR A 108 -5.41 0.76 3.15
N SER A 109 -4.40 1.64 3.18
CA SER A 109 -3.35 1.57 4.20
C SER A 109 -3.94 1.99 5.55
N TYR A 110 -3.89 1.10 6.53
CA TYR A 110 -4.40 1.36 7.87
C TYR A 110 -3.54 0.63 8.90
N ASN A 111 -2.76 1.39 9.68
CA ASN A 111 -1.84 0.88 10.68
C ASN A 111 -1.57 1.91 11.78
N PHE A 112 -0.98 1.44 12.88
CA PHE A 112 -0.73 2.20 14.11
C PHE A 112 0.24 3.38 13.96
N ARG A 113 0.84 3.58 12.78
CA ARG A 113 1.76 4.67 12.47
C ARG A 113 1.16 5.72 11.54
N LEU A 114 -0.11 5.58 11.17
CA LEU A 114 -0.76 6.48 10.23
C LEU A 114 -1.00 7.85 10.89
N PRO A 115 -0.54 8.96 10.27
CA PRO A 115 -0.90 10.30 10.74
C PRO A 115 -2.40 10.55 10.49
N ASN A 116 -2.99 11.49 11.23
CA ASN A 116 -4.39 11.90 11.07
C ASN A 116 -5.40 10.75 11.17
N ILE A 117 -5.19 9.84 12.12
CA ILE A 117 -6.02 8.63 12.29
C ILE A 117 -7.52 8.95 12.46
N GLY A 118 -7.88 10.09 13.06
CA GLY A 118 -9.27 10.52 13.21
C GLY A 118 -9.98 10.70 11.87
N GLU A 119 -9.37 11.41 10.93
CA GLU A 119 -9.94 11.61 9.58
C GLU A 119 -10.10 10.29 8.82
N MET A 120 -9.12 9.40 8.96
CA MET A 120 -9.17 8.07 8.36
C MET A 120 -10.27 7.20 8.98
N ASN A 121 -10.47 7.27 10.30
CA ASN A 121 -11.54 6.56 10.98
C ASN A 121 -12.92 7.03 10.50
N GLU A 122 -13.15 8.34 10.40
CA GLU A 122 -14.39 8.90 9.85
C GLU A 122 -14.64 8.43 8.41
N ALA A 123 -13.60 8.43 7.56
CA ALA A 123 -13.72 7.98 6.18
C ALA A 123 -14.10 6.49 6.10
N ILE A 124 -13.41 5.65 6.89
CA ILE A 124 -13.65 4.21 6.98
C ILE A 124 -15.05 3.93 7.53
N GLU A 125 -15.49 4.64 8.57
CA GLU A 125 -16.83 4.50 9.14
C GLU A 125 -17.92 4.88 8.14
N LYS A 126 -17.75 5.99 7.41
CA LYS A 126 -18.68 6.39 6.34
C LYS A 126 -18.79 5.32 5.27
N ALA A 127 -17.66 4.78 4.80
CA ALA A 127 -17.66 3.73 3.78
C ALA A 127 -18.31 2.43 4.27
N ALA A 128 -17.98 1.98 5.49
CA ALA A 128 -18.59 0.78 6.07
C ALA A 128 -20.10 0.95 6.27
N SER A 129 -20.55 2.13 6.72
CA SER A 129 -21.98 2.45 6.89
C SER A 129 -22.75 2.48 5.56
N SER A 130 -22.07 2.75 4.45
CA SER A 130 -22.61 2.65 3.08
C SER A 130 -22.56 1.23 2.51
N GLY A 131 -22.18 0.21 3.29
CA GLY A 131 -22.13 -1.19 2.85
C GLY A 131 -20.83 -1.60 2.15
N ILE A 132 -19.78 -0.77 2.21
CA ILE A 132 -18.50 -1.05 1.58
C ILE A 132 -17.60 -1.86 2.53
N GLY A 133 -17.10 -3.00 2.07
CA GLY A 133 -16.12 -3.80 2.79
C GLY A 133 -14.75 -3.12 2.82
N ILE A 134 -14.13 -3.03 4.00
CA ILE A 134 -12.81 -2.41 4.19
C ILE A 134 -11.75 -3.49 4.48
N ILE A 135 -10.73 -3.53 3.63
CA ILE A 135 -9.55 -4.35 3.80
C ILE A 135 -8.38 -3.45 4.18
N ALA A 136 -7.76 -3.72 5.32
CA ALA A 136 -6.57 -3.00 5.77
C ALA A 136 -5.29 -3.66 5.25
N MET A 137 -4.47 -2.89 4.54
CA MET A 137 -3.11 -3.26 4.12
C MET A 137 -2.05 -2.48 4.88
N LYS A 138 -0.80 -2.94 4.76
CA LYS A 138 0.37 -2.36 5.43
C LYS A 138 0.21 -2.31 6.95
N THR A 139 -0.52 -3.26 7.54
CA THR A 139 -0.79 -3.34 8.98
C THR A 139 0.48 -3.38 9.82
N LEU A 140 1.55 -3.99 9.29
CA LEU A 140 2.85 -4.08 9.95
C LEU A 140 3.75 -2.84 9.78
N ALA A 141 3.25 -1.79 9.12
CA ALA A 141 3.93 -0.49 8.98
C ALA A 141 5.44 -0.62 8.65
N GLY A 142 5.76 -1.27 7.53
CA GLY A 142 7.11 -1.31 6.98
C GLY A 142 7.80 -2.67 6.97
N GLY A 143 7.19 -3.71 7.55
CA GLY A 143 7.68 -5.08 7.47
C GLY A 143 7.74 -5.74 8.84
N ALA A 144 8.47 -6.85 8.94
CA ALA A 144 8.61 -7.61 10.18
C ALA A 144 9.59 -7.00 11.19
N PHE A 145 10.37 -5.97 10.80
CA PHE A 145 11.40 -5.35 11.61
C PHE A 145 11.36 -3.83 11.48
N LEU A 146 11.73 -3.15 12.57
CA LEU A 146 11.86 -1.69 12.60
C LEU A 146 13.19 -1.20 12.01
N ASP A 147 14.21 -2.05 11.97
CA ASP A 147 15.58 -1.77 11.52
C ASP A 147 16.02 -2.67 10.36
N LYS A 148 17.02 -2.22 9.59
CA LYS A 148 17.52 -2.98 8.44
C LYS A 148 18.37 -4.18 8.85
N GLU A 149 18.97 -4.12 10.04
CA GLU A 149 19.79 -5.17 10.65
C GLU A 149 18.94 -6.33 11.20
N LYS A 150 17.60 -6.18 11.21
CA LYS A 150 16.64 -7.18 11.67
C LYS A 150 16.84 -7.59 13.14
N THR A 151 17.22 -6.63 13.99
CA THR A 151 17.44 -6.86 15.42
C THR A 151 16.24 -6.44 16.27
N ARG A 152 15.32 -5.64 15.72
CA ARG A 152 14.17 -5.09 16.43
C ARG A 152 12.87 -5.52 15.73
N PRO A 153 12.33 -6.71 16.07
CA PRO A 153 11.14 -7.24 15.44
C PRO A 153 9.91 -6.41 15.79
N VAL A 154 8.98 -6.31 14.84
CA VAL A 154 7.65 -5.76 15.06
C VAL A 154 6.80 -6.78 15.80
N ASN A 155 6.06 -6.34 16.83
CA ASN A 155 5.00 -7.14 17.42
C ASN A 155 3.85 -7.29 16.42
N THR A 156 3.95 -8.33 15.59
CA THR A 156 3.07 -8.59 14.44
C THR A 156 1.62 -8.78 14.89
N THR A 157 1.41 -9.54 15.96
CA THR A 157 0.08 -9.75 16.54
C THR A 157 -0.55 -8.44 16.97
N ALA A 158 0.18 -7.60 17.73
CA ALA A 158 -0.32 -6.31 18.18
C ALA A 158 -0.68 -5.38 17.00
N ALA A 159 0.15 -5.35 15.96
CA ALA A 159 -0.07 -4.52 14.77
C ALA A 159 -1.34 -4.93 14.00
N ILE A 160 -1.60 -6.24 13.85
CA ILE A 160 -2.81 -6.75 13.20
C ILE A 160 -4.05 -6.51 14.07
N LYS A 161 -3.97 -6.81 15.38
CA LYS A 161 -5.05 -6.52 16.35
C LYS A 161 -5.42 -5.04 16.34
N TRP A 162 -4.44 -4.15 16.28
CA TRP A 162 -4.70 -2.72 16.20
C TRP A 162 -5.55 -2.35 14.99
N ALA A 163 -5.24 -2.91 13.82
CA ALA A 163 -6.04 -2.65 12.61
C ALA A 163 -7.47 -3.20 12.74
N LEU A 164 -7.62 -4.41 13.29
CA LEU A 164 -8.90 -5.07 13.54
C LEU A 164 -9.70 -4.50 14.72
N SER A 165 -9.07 -3.66 15.56
CA SER A 165 -9.76 -3.00 16.68
C SER A 165 -10.73 -1.92 16.23
N ASN A 166 -10.60 -1.45 14.98
CA ASN A 166 -11.61 -0.62 14.35
C ASN A 166 -12.74 -1.54 13.82
N PRO A 167 -13.97 -1.45 14.34
CA PRO A 167 -15.06 -2.34 13.95
C PRO A 167 -15.49 -2.19 12.48
N ASN A 168 -15.07 -1.12 11.82
CA ASN A 168 -15.36 -0.86 10.41
C ASN A 168 -14.29 -1.47 9.46
N VAL A 169 -13.22 -2.06 10.00
CA VAL A 169 -12.22 -2.82 9.23
C VAL A 169 -12.62 -4.29 9.25
N HIS A 170 -12.89 -4.85 8.07
CA HIS A 170 -13.50 -6.17 7.94
C HIS A 170 -12.47 -7.30 7.85
N THR A 171 -11.29 -7.02 7.31
CA THR A 171 -10.16 -7.97 7.31
C THR A 171 -8.83 -7.26 7.08
N THR A 172 -7.73 -8.00 7.23
CA THR A 172 -6.38 -7.54 6.96
C THR A 172 -5.67 -8.51 6.01
N ILE A 173 -4.68 -8.02 5.28
CA ILE A 173 -3.84 -8.85 4.40
C ILE A 173 -2.35 -8.75 4.79
N PRO A 174 -1.97 -9.26 5.99
CA PRO A 174 -0.58 -9.20 6.42
C PRO A 174 0.30 -10.03 5.48
N GLY A 175 1.39 -9.41 5.00
CA GLY A 175 2.36 -10.08 4.14
C GLY A 175 3.16 -11.12 4.93
N MET A 176 3.57 -12.17 4.23
CA MET A 176 4.41 -13.24 4.80
C MET A 176 5.21 -13.94 3.71
N THR A 177 6.46 -14.27 4.01
CA THR A 177 7.36 -15.06 3.17
C THR A 177 7.94 -16.27 3.91
N THR A 178 7.63 -16.44 5.21
CA THR A 178 8.07 -17.58 6.03
C THR A 178 6.91 -18.19 6.82
N PHE A 179 7.05 -19.45 7.24
CA PHE A 179 6.07 -20.12 8.08
C PHE A 179 5.95 -19.52 9.49
N ASP A 180 7.03 -18.93 10.00
CA ASP A 180 7.00 -18.23 11.29
C ASP A 180 6.10 -16.98 11.19
N GLN A 181 6.23 -16.21 10.10
CA GLN A 181 5.36 -15.06 9.85
C GLN A 181 3.89 -15.49 9.68
N LEU A 182 3.63 -16.60 8.97
CA LEU A 182 2.29 -17.16 8.88
C LEU A 182 1.73 -17.51 10.28
N THR A 183 2.53 -18.16 11.11
CA THR A 183 2.14 -18.55 12.47
C THR A 183 1.85 -17.31 13.33
N SER A 184 2.69 -16.27 13.25
CA SER A 184 2.45 -15.00 13.93
C SER A 184 1.18 -14.30 13.44
N ASN A 185 0.93 -14.28 12.13
CA ASN A 185 -0.28 -13.69 11.55
C ASN A 185 -1.55 -14.44 12.02
N LEU A 186 -1.51 -15.77 12.08
CA LEU A 186 -2.64 -16.60 12.53
C LEU A 186 -2.89 -16.53 14.03
N ALA A 187 -1.92 -16.13 14.84
CA ALA A 187 -2.08 -16.00 16.29
C ALA A 187 -3.22 -15.05 16.66
N VAL A 188 -3.52 -14.07 15.80
CA VAL A 188 -4.61 -13.11 16.00
C VAL A 188 -5.99 -13.77 16.05
N LEU A 189 -6.16 -14.93 15.41
CA LEU A 189 -7.45 -15.63 15.35
C LEU A 189 -7.81 -16.29 16.68
N LYS A 190 -6.84 -16.50 17.58
CA LYS A 190 -7.07 -17.10 18.90
C LYS A 190 -7.63 -16.09 19.89
N ASP A 191 -7.12 -14.87 19.85
CA ASP A 191 -7.53 -13.76 20.70
C ASP A 191 -7.35 -12.47 19.90
N PRO A 192 -8.44 -11.81 19.47
CA PRO A 192 -8.36 -10.59 18.66
C PRO A 192 -8.20 -9.31 19.50
N LEU A 193 -8.29 -9.37 20.83
CA LEU A 193 -8.28 -8.18 21.69
C LEU A 193 -6.85 -7.75 22.03
N LEU A 194 -6.62 -6.43 22.06
CA LEU A 194 -5.34 -5.86 22.48
C LEU A 194 -5.19 -5.91 24.01
N SER A 195 -4.14 -6.59 24.46
CA SER A 195 -3.66 -6.53 25.84
C SER A 195 -2.95 -5.20 26.14
N GLU A 196 -2.82 -4.86 27.42
CA GLU A 196 -2.10 -3.65 27.85
C GLU A 196 -0.61 -3.67 27.45
N ASN A 197 0.02 -4.85 27.40
CA ASN A 197 1.40 -4.97 26.94
C ASN A 197 1.51 -4.72 25.42
N GLU A 198 0.59 -5.28 24.63
CA GLU A 198 0.53 -5.03 23.18
C GLU A 198 0.29 -3.54 22.87
N LYS A 199 -0.54 -2.85 23.68
CA LYS A 199 -0.73 -1.39 23.55
C LYS A 199 0.56 -0.61 23.81
N LYS A 200 1.33 -0.99 24.84
CA LYS A 200 2.64 -0.38 25.13
C LYS A 200 3.65 -0.62 24.01
N ASP A 201 3.69 -1.84 23.47
CA ASP A 201 4.53 -2.17 22.32
C ASP A 201 4.18 -1.29 21.12
N LEU A 202 2.90 -1.13 20.80
CA LEU A 202 2.44 -0.28 19.70
C LEU A 202 2.88 1.18 19.87
N ILE A 203 2.77 1.73 21.08
CA ILE A 203 3.23 3.11 21.38
C ILE A 203 4.74 3.23 21.15
N SER A 204 5.52 2.25 21.64
CA SER A 204 6.97 2.21 21.45
C SER A 204 7.35 2.13 19.96
N MET A 205 6.73 1.21 19.21
CA MET A 205 6.95 1.04 17.78
C MET A 205 6.52 2.26 16.96
N ALA A 206 5.46 2.97 17.38
CA ALA A 206 4.99 4.18 16.70
C ALA A 206 5.97 5.35 16.85
N ALA A 207 6.63 5.46 18.02
CA ALA A 207 7.63 6.48 18.31
C ALA A 207 8.98 6.21 17.63
N ASP A 208 9.27 4.95 17.26
CA ASP A 208 10.48 4.60 16.53
C ASP A 208 10.41 5.15 15.08
N PRO A 209 11.44 5.86 14.59
CA PRO A 209 11.50 6.27 13.19
C PRO A 209 11.37 5.06 12.25
N GLY A 210 12.15 4.02 12.49
CA GLY A 210 12.17 2.79 11.71
C GLY A 210 12.42 3.00 10.20
N MET A 211 11.69 2.24 9.38
CA MET A 211 11.84 2.25 7.91
C MET A 211 10.57 2.63 7.14
N TYR A 212 9.44 2.82 7.84
CA TYR A 212 8.16 3.09 7.22
C TYR A 212 7.97 4.57 6.92
N CYS A 213 7.97 4.92 5.63
CA CYS A 213 7.50 6.21 5.17
C CYS A 213 5.98 6.20 5.01
N VAL A 214 5.32 7.18 5.61
CA VAL A 214 3.85 7.35 5.51
C VAL A 214 3.40 8.02 4.20
N GLY A 215 4.33 8.52 3.38
CA GLY A 215 4.00 9.13 2.08
C GLY A 215 3.28 10.48 2.16
N CYS A 216 3.59 11.32 3.16
CA CYS A 216 2.92 12.61 3.37
C CYS A 216 3.31 13.73 2.38
N ASN A 217 4.30 13.51 1.52
CA ASN A 217 4.80 14.46 0.51
C ASN A 217 5.39 15.79 1.02
N HIS A 218 5.41 16.07 2.33
CA HIS A 218 6.02 17.30 2.91
C HIS A 218 7.52 17.47 2.56
N CYS A 219 8.20 16.38 2.19
CA CYS A 219 9.60 16.40 1.79
C CYS A 219 9.84 16.97 0.38
N LEU A 220 8.83 17.00 -0.50
CA LEU A 220 8.98 17.46 -1.88
C LEU A 220 9.35 18.94 -1.94
N ASP A 221 8.65 19.78 -1.18
CA ASP A 221 8.87 21.23 -1.17
C ASP A 221 10.12 21.66 -0.40
N THR A 222 10.64 20.79 0.45
CA THR A 222 11.79 21.09 1.32
C THR A 222 13.11 20.53 0.79
N CYS A 223 13.07 19.63 -0.19
CA CYS A 223 14.28 19.12 -0.83
C CYS A 223 14.84 20.16 -1.82
N ARG A 224 16.01 20.73 -1.54
CA ARG A 224 16.67 21.72 -2.43
C ARG A 224 16.98 21.20 -3.83
N LEU A 225 17.13 19.88 -3.97
CA LEU A 225 17.38 19.21 -5.24
C LEU A 225 16.10 18.72 -5.93
N ARG A 226 14.92 18.96 -5.32
CA ARG A 226 13.62 18.52 -5.82
C ARG A 226 13.56 17.03 -6.18
N LEU A 227 14.25 16.20 -5.40
CA LEU A 227 14.25 14.76 -5.58
C LEU A 227 12.85 14.18 -5.27
N PRO A 228 12.47 13.06 -5.91
CA PRO A 228 11.25 12.32 -5.57
C PRO A 228 11.45 11.55 -4.25
N VAL A 229 11.59 12.29 -3.15
CA VAL A 229 11.92 11.73 -1.82
C VAL A 229 10.92 10.65 -1.37
N PRO A 230 9.58 10.79 -1.53
CA PRO A 230 8.63 9.74 -1.17
C PRO A 230 8.92 8.41 -1.89
N ASP A 231 9.20 8.45 -3.19
CA ASP A 231 9.51 7.26 -3.98
C ASP A 231 10.87 6.64 -3.60
N LEU A 232 11.88 7.47 -3.31
CA LEU A 232 13.15 6.99 -2.78
C LEU A 232 13.00 6.32 -1.41
N MET A 233 12.12 6.84 -0.54
CA MET A 233 11.80 6.19 0.72
C MET A 233 10.97 4.90 0.52
N ARG A 234 10.13 4.85 -0.53
CA ARG A 234 9.44 3.63 -0.93
C ARG A 234 10.43 2.56 -1.40
N ALA A 235 11.43 2.93 -2.21
CA ALA A 235 12.51 2.04 -2.61
C ALA A 235 13.31 1.55 -1.39
N TYR A 236 13.64 2.43 -0.44
CA TYR A 236 14.32 2.04 0.80
C TYR A 236 13.50 1.01 1.58
N MET A 237 12.19 1.22 1.69
CA MET A 237 11.30 0.29 2.37
C MET A 237 11.15 -1.05 1.63
N TYR A 238 11.15 -1.06 0.29
CA TYR A 238 11.21 -2.31 -0.47
C TYR A 238 12.46 -3.09 -0.15
N ALA A 239 13.64 -2.45 -0.27
CA ALA A 239 14.93 -3.11 -0.07
C ALA A 239 15.08 -3.68 1.35
N TYR A 240 14.76 -2.89 2.37
CA TYR A 240 15.10 -3.23 3.76
C TYR A 240 13.91 -3.69 4.58
N GLY A 241 12.76 -3.03 4.44
CA GLY A 241 11.54 -3.38 5.18
C GLY A 241 10.88 -4.65 4.65
N TYR A 242 10.68 -4.72 3.33
CA TYR A 242 10.05 -5.87 2.68
C TYR A 242 11.06 -6.94 2.25
N SER A 243 12.36 -6.64 2.32
CA SER A 243 13.43 -7.52 1.83
C SER A 243 13.26 -7.90 0.35
N ASP A 244 12.79 -6.94 -0.46
CA ASP A 244 12.57 -7.07 -1.89
C ASP A 244 13.50 -6.11 -2.64
N GLY A 245 14.71 -6.59 -2.93
CA GLY A 245 15.74 -5.82 -3.61
C GLY A 245 15.35 -5.52 -5.05
N ARG A 246 14.68 -6.47 -5.71
CA ARG A 246 14.20 -6.32 -7.09
C ARG A 246 13.21 -5.18 -7.24
N MET A 247 12.18 -5.10 -6.41
CA MET A 247 11.22 -4.00 -6.46
C MET A 247 11.88 -2.65 -6.17
N ALA A 248 12.85 -2.61 -5.25
CA ALA A 248 13.62 -1.39 -4.99
C ALA A 248 14.43 -0.98 -6.22
N TYR A 249 15.13 -1.93 -6.85
CA TYR A 249 15.95 -1.70 -8.04
C TYR A 249 15.12 -1.19 -9.23
N GLU A 250 14.00 -1.85 -9.53
CA GLU A 250 13.10 -1.46 -10.61
C GLU A 250 12.53 -0.05 -10.40
N LEU A 251 12.10 0.26 -9.16
CA LEU A 251 11.63 1.59 -8.82
C LEU A 251 12.75 2.64 -9.00
N LEU A 252 13.94 2.40 -8.46
CA LEU A 252 15.07 3.33 -8.61
C LEU A 252 15.46 3.56 -10.08
N GLY A 253 15.47 2.51 -10.90
CA GLY A 253 15.70 2.60 -12.34
C GLY A 253 14.67 3.49 -13.03
N SER A 254 13.39 3.34 -12.68
CA SER A 254 12.30 4.18 -13.22
C SER A 254 12.40 5.66 -12.81
N LEU A 255 12.97 5.95 -11.64
CA LEU A 255 13.12 7.31 -11.13
C LEU A 255 14.28 8.07 -11.80
N GLY A 256 15.30 7.36 -12.30
CA GLY A 256 16.42 7.96 -13.01
C GLY A 256 17.27 8.93 -12.18
N THR A 257 17.27 8.79 -10.86
CA THR A 257 17.97 9.71 -9.94
C THR A 257 19.47 9.42 -9.81
N GLY A 258 19.94 8.28 -10.34
CA GLY A 258 21.33 7.84 -10.28
C GLY A 258 21.73 7.28 -8.90
N ALA A 259 23.00 6.87 -8.77
CA ALA A 259 23.47 6.15 -7.58
C ALA A 259 23.84 7.04 -6.39
N SER A 260 23.95 8.36 -6.58
CA SER A 260 24.35 9.30 -5.53
C SER A 260 23.66 10.66 -5.68
N PRO A 261 22.31 10.71 -5.66
CA PRO A 261 21.54 11.93 -5.94
C PRO A 261 21.78 13.04 -4.92
N CYS A 262 22.24 12.70 -3.71
CA CYS A 262 22.51 13.64 -2.63
C CYS A 262 24.00 14.03 -2.49
N VAL A 263 24.88 13.66 -3.44
CA VAL A 263 26.35 13.84 -3.29
C VAL A 263 26.76 15.29 -3.03
N ASN A 264 26.08 16.24 -3.67
CA ASN A 264 26.37 17.67 -3.53
C ASN A 264 25.65 18.32 -2.32
N CYS A 265 25.02 17.54 -1.45
CA CYS A 265 24.36 18.03 -0.24
C CYS A 265 25.31 18.03 0.96
N SER A 266 25.79 19.20 1.39
CA SER A 266 26.51 19.34 2.67
C SER A 266 25.61 18.97 3.85
N SER A 267 24.37 19.46 3.87
CA SER A 267 23.32 19.10 4.82
C SER A 267 21.98 18.80 4.12
N CYS A 268 21.12 18.02 4.77
CA CYS A 268 19.77 17.73 4.27
C CYS A 268 18.80 18.82 4.74
N THR A 269 18.06 19.42 3.81
CA THR A 269 17.06 20.46 4.11
C THR A 269 15.67 19.89 4.43
N VAL A 270 15.47 18.58 4.23
CA VAL A 270 14.19 17.92 4.46
C VAL A 270 13.95 17.72 5.95
N LYS A 271 12.82 18.22 6.45
CA LYS A 271 12.32 17.94 7.81
C LYS A 271 11.26 16.84 7.72
N CYS A 272 11.68 15.59 7.91
CA CYS A 272 10.78 14.44 7.78
C CYS A 272 9.85 14.31 8.99
N THR A 273 8.55 14.15 8.75
CA THR A 273 7.55 13.91 9.81
C THR A 273 7.74 12.56 10.52
N CYS A 274 8.38 11.59 9.86
CA CYS A 274 8.76 10.30 10.43
C CYS A 274 10.15 10.34 11.12
N ASN A 275 10.75 11.53 11.27
CA ASN A 275 12.07 11.73 11.86
C ASN A 275 13.22 10.95 11.17
N PHE A 276 13.12 10.78 9.84
CA PHE A 276 14.17 10.14 9.05
C PHE A 276 15.38 11.03 8.80
N ASN A 277 16.58 10.45 8.88
CA ASN A 277 17.74 10.96 8.17
C ASN A 277 17.60 10.66 6.67
N VAL A 278 16.89 11.54 5.96
CA VAL A 278 16.53 11.34 4.54
C VAL A 278 17.77 11.23 3.65
N LYS A 279 18.79 12.06 3.86
CA LYS A 279 20.03 12.01 3.06
C LYS A 279 20.70 10.65 3.18
N GLU A 280 20.86 10.15 4.40
CA GLU A 280 21.50 8.85 4.65
C GLU A 280 20.73 7.70 4.01
N LYS A 281 19.40 7.64 4.21
CA LYS A 281 18.57 6.60 3.60
C LYS A 281 18.60 6.63 2.07
N ILE A 282 18.55 7.83 1.47
CA ILE A 282 18.69 7.97 0.01
C ILE A 282 20.05 7.48 -0.45
N SER A 283 21.14 7.90 0.18
CA SER A 283 22.49 7.45 -0.18
C SER A 283 22.65 5.94 -0.05
N ASP A 284 22.05 5.34 0.98
CA ASP A 284 22.09 3.90 1.19
C ASP A 284 21.34 3.15 0.08
N VAL A 285 20.08 3.50 -0.20
CA VAL A 285 19.30 2.73 -1.19
C VAL A 285 19.73 2.99 -2.64
N SER A 286 20.18 4.22 -2.96
CA SER A 286 20.52 4.59 -4.35
C SER A 286 21.71 3.80 -4.90
N ARG A 287 22.57 3.24 -4.04
CA ARG A 287 23.70 2.39 -4.46
C ARG A 287 23.25 1.14 -5.23
N LEU A 288 22.00 0.69 -5.04
CA LEU A 288 21.43 -0.44 -5.78
C LEU A 288 21.40 -0.20 -7.29
N VAL A 289 21.32 1.05 -7.75
CA VAL A 289 21.33 1.40 -9.19
C VAL A 289 22.57 0.86 -9.91
N ASN A 290 23.70 0.74 -9.22
CA ASN A 290 24.96 0.27 -9.79
C ASN A 290 25.16 -1.25 -9.68
N VAL A 291 24.24 -1.96 -9.02
CA VAL A 291 24.35 -3.41 -8.87
C VAL A 291 23.79 -4.07 -10.14
N PRO A 292 24.54 -4.96 -10.81
CA PRO A 292 24.01 -5.70 -11.95
C PRO A 292 22.77 -6.51 -11.55
N SER A 293 21.76 -6.53 -12.43
CA SER A 293 20.43 -7.06 -12.13
C SER A 293 20.43 -8.53 -11.69
N GLU A 294 21.40 -9.33 -12.16
CA GLU A 294 21.59 -10.73 -11.80
C GLU A 294 22.03 -10.95 -10.34
N PHE A 295 22.53 -9.90 -9.68
CA PHE A 295 22.90 -9.92 -8.26
C PHE A 295 21.84 -9.28 -7.34
N ILE A 296 20.72 -8.83 -7.91
CA ILE A 296 19.59 -8.30 -7.14
C ILE A 296 18.64 -9.45 -6.81
N ALA A 297 18.56 -9.78 -5.53
CA ALA A 297 17.60 -10.74 -4.97
C ALA A 297 16.19 -10.15 -4.86
#